data_AF-A0A7S2DAN2-F1
#
_entry.id   AF-A0A7S2DAN2-F1
#
_cell.length_a   1.000
_cell.length_b   1.000
_cell.length_c   1.000
_cell.angle_alpha   90.00
_cell.angle_beta   90.00
_cell.angle_gamma   90.00
#
_symmetry.space_group_name_H-M   'P 1'
#
loop_
_entity.id
_entity.type
_entity.pdbx_description
1 polymer ?
#
loop_
_entity_poly.entity_id
_entity_poly.type
_entity_poly.pdbx_seq_one_letter_code
_entity_poly.pdbx_strand_id
1 'polypeptide(L)'
;DQRQRDDALGRFRTGEVRVLVATDVAARGLDIRNISTVVNYDAPKDTEGYVHRIGRTGRANDMGDAYTLLLSWGEDKQAGQIMQIMEKAGQDAPKNLVDLAAGRGRSSKSWDDDKKDDDWKKDWKKDDWKKDDWGKKDDDWKKDDWKKDDDWK
;
A
#
# COMPACT_ATOMS: atom_id res chain seq x y z
N ASP A 1 -14.88 -35.83 2.93
CA ASP A 1 -14.40 -34.64 2.21
C ASP A 1 -15.41 -33.88 1.36
N GLN A 2 -15.93 -34.33 0.21
CA GLN A 2 -16.85 -33.45 -0.56
C GLN A 2 -18.21 -33.23 0.14
N ARG A 3 -18.80 -34.28 0.76
CA ARG A 3 -20.11 -34.15 1.44
C ARG A 3 -20.11 -33.17 2.62
N GLN A 4 -19.03 -33.14 3.40
CA GLN A 4 -18.89 -32.22 4.54
C GLN A 4 -18.78 -30.77 4.08
N ARG A 5 -18.08 -30.54 2.96
CA ARG A 5 -18.00 -29.24 2.31
C ARG A 5 -19.39 -28.78 1.84
N ASP A 6 -20.11 -29.64 1.13
CA ASP A 6 -21.45 -29.31 0.62
C ASP A 6 -22.45 -29.06 1.75
N ASP A 7 -22.36 -29.83 2.84
CA ASP A 7 -23.16 -29.62 4.06
C ASP A 7 -22.86 -28.27 4.72
N ALA A 8 -21.59 -27.96 5.00
CA ALA A 8 -21.19 -26.68 5.60
C ALA A 8 -21.65 -25.48 4.74
N LEU A 9 -21.58 -25.61 3.42
CA LEU A 9 -22.04 -24.58 2.49
C LEU A 9 -23.56 -24.49 2.44
N GLY A 10 -24.26 -25.62 2.49
CA GLY A 10 -25.72 -25.67 2.60
C GLY A 10 -26.18 -24.90 3.83
N ARG A 11 -25.59 -25.21 5.00
CA ARG A 11 -25.88 -24.56 6.28
C ARG A 11 -25.53 -23.07 6.29
N PHE A 12 -24.47 -22.66 5.58
CA PHE A 12 -24.15 -21.24 5.41
C PHE A 12 -25.17 -20.52 4.52
N ARG A 13 -25.56 -21.13 3.39
CA ARG A 13 -26.54 -20.56 2.45
C ARG A 13 -27.94 -20.43 3.04
N THR A 14 -28.34 -21.36 3.90
CA THR A 14 -29.63 -21.29 4.62
C THR A 14 -29.60 -20.31 5.80
N GLY A 15 -28.43 -19.80 6.17
CA GLY A 15 -28.24 -18.91 7.31
C GLY A 15 -28.21 -19.62 8.68
N GLU A 16 -28.24 -20.96 8.70
CA GLU A 16 -28.07 -21.75 9.93
C GLU A 16 -26.68 -21.47 10.56
N VAL A 17 -25.68 -21.30 9.69
CA VAL A 17 -24.34 -20.86 10.07
C VAL A 17 -24.08 -19.48 9.46
N ARG A 18 -23.66 -18.52 10.30
CA ARG A 18 -23.40 -17.14 9.87
C ARG A 18 -21.95 -16.86 9.48
N VAL A 19 -21.03 -17.75 9.82
CA VAL A 19 -19.59 -17.59 9.58
C VAL A 19 -19.04 -18.85 8.93
N LEU A 20 -18.40 -18.68 7.77
CA LEU A 20 -17.73 -19.75 7.04
C LEU A 20 -16.23 -19.43 6.97
N VAL A 21 -15.40 -20.37 7.42
CA VAL A 21 -13.94 -20.30 7.27
C VAL A 21 -13.53 -21.21 6.12
N ALA A 22 -12.77 -20.68 5.17
CA ALA A 22 -12.35 -21.40 3.97
C ALA A 22 -10.98 -20.97 3.47
N THR A 23 -10.32 -21.86 2.73
CA THR A 23 -9.09 -21.56 1.97
C THR A 23 -9.42 -21.34 0.49
N ASP A 24 -8.48 -20.77 -0.26
CA ASP A 24 -8.65 -20.50 -1.70
C ASP A 24 -8.97 -21.76 -2.53
N VAL A 25 -8.49 -22.93 -2.11
CA VAL A 25 -8.79 -24.20 -2.79
C VAL A 25 -10.22 -24.65 -2.50
N ALA A 26 -10.66 -24.51 -1.24
CA ALA A 26 -12.00 -24.90 -0.84
C ALA A 26 -13.09 -23.99 -1.44
N ALA A 27 -12.76 -22.74 -1.77
CA ALA A 27 -13.69 -21.73 -2.29
C ALA A 27 -13.93 -21.80 -3.81
N ARG A 28 -13.07 -22.45 -4.59
CA ARG A 28 -13.22 -22.52 -6.07
C ARG A 28 -14.43 -23.38 -6.46
N GLY A 29 -15.21 -22.88 -7.43
CA GLY A 29 -16.42 -23.53 -7.93
C GLY A 29 -17.67 -23.34 -7.06
N LEU A 30 -17.59 -22.50 -6.03
CA LEU A 30 -18.72 -22.20 -5.16
C LEU A 30 -19.27 -20.81 -5.48
N ASP A 31 -20.47 -20.77 -6.05
CA ASP A 31 -21.25 -19.54 -6.13
C ASP A 31 -22.03 -19.39 -4.81
N ILE A 32 -21.50 -18.56 -3.92
CA ILE A 32 -22.18 -18.16 -2.69
C ILE A 32 -22.67 -16.74 -2.94
N ARG A 33 -24.00 -16.60 -3.09
CA ARG A 33 -24.64 -15.30 -3.29
C ARG A 33 -24.81 -14.62 -1.92
N ASN A 34 -24.76 -13.29 -1.92
CA ASN A 34 -25.12 -12.44 -0.78
C ASN A 34 -24.20 -12.55 0.45
N ILE A 35 -22.88 -12.58 0.24
CA ILE A 35 -21.95 -12.40 1.37
C ILE A 35 -21.90 -10.90 1.69
N SER A 36 -22.22 -10.51 2.92
CA SER A 36 -22.16 -9.12 3.38
C SER A 36 -20.74 -8.66 3.69
N THR A 37 -19.90 -9.57 4.17
CA THR A 37 -18.57 -9.24 4.68
C THR A 37 -17.57 -10.33 4.36
N VAL A 38 -16.41 -9.93 3.84
CA VAL A 38 -15.26 -10.80 3.63
C VAL A 38 -14.15 -10.41 4.59
N VAL A 39 -13.55 -11.40 5.26
CA VAL A 39 -12.38 -11.19 6.12
C VAL A 39 -11.22 -12.04 5.59
N ASN A 40 -10.19 -11.39 5.07
CA ASN A 40 -8.91 -12.02 4.79
C ASN A 40 -8.14 -12.13 6.10
N TYR A 41 -8.22 -13.33 6.71
CA TYR A 41 -7.46 -13.62 7.93
C TYR A 41 -5.96 -13.62 7.65
N ASP A 42 -5.55 -14.29 6.57
CA ASP A 42 -4.20 -14.21 6.01
C ASP A 42 -4.22 -13.40 4.70
N ALA A 43 -3.28 -12.47 4.56
CA ALA A 43 -3.19 -11.63 3.37
C ALA A 43 -2.92 -12.49 2.11
N PRO A 44 -3.64 -12.26 1.00
CA PRO A 44 -3.36 -12.89 -0.27
C PRO A 44 -1.92 -12.61 -0.74
N LYS A 45 -1.28 -13.60 -1.36
CA LYS A 45 0.11 -13.48 -1.87
C LYS A 45 0.24 -12.57 -3.09
N ASP A 46 -0.86 -12.37 -3.80
CA ASP A 46 -0.94 -11.57 -5.01
C ASP A 46 -2.24 -10.74 -5.07
N THR A 47 -2.21 -9.74 -5.95
CA THR A 47 -3.32 -8.82 -6.20
C THR A 47 -4.53 -9.53 -6.77
N GLU A 48 -4.34 -10.53 -7.65
CA GLU A 48 -5.44 -11.25 -8.30
C GLU A 48 -6.25 -12.06 -7.26
N GLY A 49 -5.57 -12.78 -6.38
CA GLY A 49 -6.18 -13.48 -5.26
C GLY A 49 -6.92 -12.54 -4.32
N TYR A 50 -6.36 -11.37 -4.02
CA TYR A 50 -7.04 -10.35 -3.24
C TYR A 50 -8.36 -9.90 -3.88
N VAL A 51 -8.33 -9.50 -5.15
CA VAL A 51 -9.53 -9.09 -5.90
C VAL A 51 -10.57 -10.21 -5.95
N HIS A 52 -10.15 -11.45 -6.19
CA HIS A 52 -11.07 -12.61 -6.24
C HIS A 52 -11.72 -12.95 -4.89
N ARG A 53 -11.03 -12.68 -3.78
CA ARG A 53 -11.57 -12.87 -2.43
C ARG A 53 -12.55 -11.77 -2.06
N ILE A 54 -12.17 -10.50 -2.23
CA ILE A 54 -13.08 -9.38 -1.89
C ILE A 54 -14.29 -9.33 -2.84
N GLY A 55 -14.15 -9.79 -4.09
CA GLY A 55 -15.25 -9.91 -5.05
C GLY A 55 -16.34 -10.93 -4.68
N ARG A 56 -16.24 -11.57 -3.51
CA ARG A 56 -17.31 -12.41 -2.94
C ARG A 56 -18.42 -11.59 -2.30
N THR A 57 -18.15 -10.34 -1.91
CA THR A 57 -19.15 -9.39 -1.40
C THR A 57 -19.47 -8.30 -2.43
N GLY A 58 -20.44 -7.42 -2.14
CA GLY A 58 -20.74 -6.25 -2.97
C GLY A 58 -21.30 -6.57 -4.37
N ARG A 59 -22.15 -7.60 -4.51
CA ARG A 59 -22.73 -8.03 -5.79
C ARG A 59 -24.17 -7.51 -5.93
N ALA A 60 -24.67 -7.42 -7.17
CA ALA A 60 -26.08 -7.10 -7.48
C ALA A 60 -26.60 -5.77 -6.88
N ASN A 61 -25.77 -4.72 -6.89
CA ASN A 61 -26.04 -3.39 -6.31
C ASN A 61 -26.12 -3.35 -4.77
N ASP A 62 -25.81 -4.45 -4.08
CA ASP A 62 -25.63 -4.40 -2.63
C ASP A 62 -24.23 -3.90 -2.26
N MET A 63 -24.16 -3.19 -1.14
CA MET A 63 -22.87 -2.83 -0.51
C MET A 63 -22.30 -4.05 0.22
N GLY A 64 -20.98 -4.08 0.32
CA GLY A 64 -20.25 -5.16 0.98
C GLY A 64 -18.93 -4.68 1.54
N ASP A 65 -18.55 -5.25 2.69
CA ASP A 65 -17.34 -4.85 3.40
C ASP A 65 -16.25 -5.91 3.26
N ALA A 66 -15.02 -5.46 3.07
CA ALA A 66 -13.85 -6.32 3.04
C ALA A 66 -12.80 -5.85 4.04
N TYR A 67 -12.44 -6.73 4.97
CA TYR A 67 -11.38 -6.51 5.95
C TYR A 67 -10.20 -7.41 5.63
N THR A 68 -8.99 -6.87 5.74
CA THR A 68 -7.76 -7.65 5.58
C THR A 68 -6.86 -7.41 6.77
N LEU A 69 -6.51 -8.49 7.44
CA LEU A 69 -5.55 -8.45 8.52
C LEU A 69 -4.16 -8.48 7.91
N LEU A 70 -3.32 -7.54 8.34
CA LEU A 70 -1.92 -7.45 7.94
C LEU A 70 -1.05 -7.47 9.18
N LEU A 71 0.00 -8.27 9.14
CA LEU A 71 1.05 -8.29 10.13
C LEU A 71 2.00 -7.11 9.91
N SER A 72 2.46 -6.51 11.00
CA SER A 72 3.40 -5.38 10.94
C SER A 72 4.79 -5.79 10.43
N TRP A 73 5.07 -7.08 10.32
CA TRP A 73 6.33 -7.63 9.83
C TRP A 73 6.10 -8.53 8.61
N GLY A 74 6.92 -8.34 7.58
CA GLY A 74 6.98 -9.24 6.42
C GLY A 74 5.83 -9.15 5.41
N GLU A 75 4.85 -8.27 5.62
CA GLU A 75 3.72 -8.05 4.71
C GLU A 75 3.69 -6.64 4.09
N ASP A 76 4.85 -5.97 4.06
CA ASP A 76 5.04 -4.67 3.41
C ASP A 76 4.70 -4.70 1.91
N LYS A 77 5.03 -5.81 1.25
CA LYS A 77 4.69 -6.02 -0.16
C LYS A 77 3.17 -6.12 -0.38
N GLN A 78 2.49 -6.92 0.45
CA GLN A 78 1.03 -7.10 0.39
C GLN A 78 0.32 -5.79 0.71
N ALA A 79 0.80 -5.04 1.71
CA ALA A 79 0.30 -3.71 2.05
C ALA A 79 0.39 -2.76 0.85
N GLY A 80 1.53 -2.72 0.14
CA GLY A 80 1.69 -1.92 -1.06
C GLY A 80 0.74 -2.32 -2.19
N GLN A 81 0.53 -3.63 -2.39
CA GLN A 81 -0.42 -4.13 -3.39
C GLN A 81 -1.87 -3.74 -3.07
N ILE A 82 -2.28 -3.88 -1.80
CA ILE A 82 -3.63 -3.53 -1.35
C ILE A 82 -3.86 -2.01 -1.47
N MET A 83 -2.87 -1.20 -1.10
CA MET A 83 -2.92 0.25 -1.23
C MET A 83 -3.17 0.69 -2.68
N GLN A 84 -2.46 0.10 -3.65
CA GLN A 84 -2.67 0.38 -5.07
C GLN A 84 -4.08 0.02 -5.55
N ILE A 85 -4.67 -1.04 -5.00
CA ILE A 85 -6.04 -1.45 -5.35
C ILE A 85 -7.06 -0.47 -4.76
N MET A 86 -6.86 -0.04 -3.51
CA MET A 86 -7.71 0.97 -2.86
C MET A 86 -7.69 2.29 -3.63
N GLU A 87 -6.50 2.76 -4.02
CA GLU A 87 -6.35 3.99 -4.82
C GLU A 87 -7.09 3.88 -6.16
N LYS A 88 -6.92 2.76 -6.89
CA LYS A 88 -7.65 2.50 -8.14
C LYS A 88 -9.17 2.43 -7.96
N ALA A 89 -9.63 1.99 -6.80
CA ALA A 89 -11.04 1.94 -6.43
C ALA A 89 -11.58 3.29 -5.92
N GLY A 90 -10.73 4.32 -5.82
CA GLY A 90 -11.11 5.63 -5.27
C GLY A 90 -11.33 5.61 -3.75
N GLN A 91 -10.75 4.65 -3.04
CA GLN A 91 -10.81 4.55 -1.59
C GLN A 91 -9.56 5.13 -0.93
N ASP A 92 -9.76 5.90 0.13
CA ASP A 92 -8.65 6.44 0.92
C ASP A 92 -7.96 5.34 1.74
N ALA A 93 -6.67 5.15 1.48
CA ALA A 93 -5.87 4.18 2.23
C ALA A 93 -5.62 4.68 3.67
N PRO A 94 -5.87 3.85 4.70
CA PRO A 94 -5.67 4.28 6.07
C PRO A 94 -4.17 4.43 6.38
N LYS A 95 -3.83 5.35 7.30
CA LYS A 95 -2.44 5.71 7.61
C LYS A 95 -1.56 4.51 7.97
N ASN A 96 -2.08 3.56 8.76
CA ASN A 96 -1.36 2.35 9.14
C ASN A 96 -1.00 1.46 7.94
N LEU A 97 -1.86 1.41 6.90
CA LEU A 97 -1.57 0.68 5.67
C LEU A 97 -0.46 1.38 4.88
N VAL A 98 -0.51 2.71 4.78
CA VAL A 98 0.51 3.51 4.10
C VAL A 98 1.87 3.37 4.80
N ASP A 99 1.90 3.44 6.13
CA ASP A 99 3.12 3.27 6.91
C ASP A 99 3.71 1.85 6.77
N LEU A 100 2.85 0.84 6.74
CA LEU A 100 3.26 -0.55 6.52
C LEU A 100 3.82 -0.75 5.10
N ALA A 101 3.14 -0.22 4.08
CA ALA A 101 3.58 -0.27 2.69
C ALA A 101 4.91 0.48 2.46
N ALA A 102 5.14 1.57 3.21
CA ALA A 102 6.40 2.30 3.19
C ALA A 102 7.55 1.59 3.93
N GLY A 103 7.31 0.41 4.52
CA GLY A 103 8.29 -0.33 5.32
C GLY A 103 8.63 0.34 6.65
N ARG A 104 7.86 1.36 7.07
CA ARG A 104 8.05 2.10 8.33
C ARG A 104 7.56 1.31 9.54
N GLY A 105 6.87 0.18 9.33
CA GLY A 105 6.54 -0.79 10.37
C GLY A 105 7.77 -1.42 11.07
N ARG A 106 8.99 -1.23 10.51
CA ARG A 106 10.26 -1.58 11.16
C ARG A 106 10.73 -0.56 12.21
N SER A 107 9.83 0.15 12.88
CA SER A 107 10.21 0.85 14.11
C SER A 107 10.42 -0.18 15.22
N SER A 108 11.60 -0.80 15.19
CA SER A 108 12.30 -1.13 16.43
C SER A 108 12.28 0.16 17.25
N LYS A 109 11.59 0.12 18.37
CA LYS A 109 11.63 1.14 19.42
C LYS A 109 13.09 1.25 19.89
N SER A 110 13.92 2.02 19.19
CA SER A 110 15.17 2.54 19.72
C SER A 110 14.79 3.74 20.57
N TRP A 111 15.05 3.66 21.86
CA TRP A 111 14.79 4.71 22.84
C TRP A 111 15.81 5.86 22.70
N ASP A 112 15.99 6.40 21.49
CA ASP A 112 17.00 7.44 21.20
C ASP A 112 16.50 8.64 20.40
N ASP A 113 15.26 8.62 19.88
CA ASP A 113 14.73 9.71 19.03
C ASP A 113 13.89 10.78 19.77
N ASP A 114 14.02 10.90 21.09
CA ASP A 114 13.40 11.98 21.89
C ASP A 114 14.11 13.35 21.71
N LYS A 115 14.91 13.55 20.66
CA LYS A 115 15.56 14.85 20.39
C LYS A 115 15.61 15.20 18.90
N LYS A 116 14.47 15.40 18.23
CA LYS A 116 14.46 16.13 16.95
C LYS A 116 13.10 16.62 16.43
N ASP A 117 12.17 16.94 17.32
CA ASP A 117 10.94 17.62 16.90
C ASP A 117 11.05 19.12 17.17
N ASP A 118 11.66 19.87 16.23
CA ASP A 118 11.56 21.34 16.20
C ASP A 118 11.93 22.03 14.86
N ASP A 119 11.81 21.43 13.66
CA ASP A 119 11.93 22.25 12.42
C ASP A 119 11.36 21.67 11.09
N TRP A 120 10.08 21.25 11.03
CA TRP A 120 9.49 20.78 9.75
C TRP A 120 8.41 21.71 9.15
N LYS A 121 8.20 22.89 9.73
CA LYS A 121 7.15 23.84 9.29
C LYS A 121 7.54 24.80 8.15
N LYS A 122 8.56 24.51 7.32
CA LYS A 122 9.02 25.51 6.33
C LYS A 122 8.88 25.25 4.84
N ASP A 123 8.70 24.03 4.33
CA ASP A 123 8.88 23.82 2.88
C ASP A 123 7.68 23.22 2.12
N TRP A 124 6.45 23.67 2.41
CA TRP A 124 5.31 23.48 1.48
C TRP A 124 4.60 24.80 1.18
N LYS A 125 5.32 25.82 0.73
CA LYS A 125 4.66 26.88 -0.04
C LYS A 125 5.52 27.35 -1.20
N LYS A 126 4.92 27.17 -2.38
CA LYS A 126 5.20 27.80 -3.68
C LYS A 126 6.33 27.18 -4.50
N ASP A 127 5.93 26.31 -5.41
CA ASP A 127 6.43 26.39 -6.77
C ASP A 127 5.23 26.54 -7.72
N ASP A 128 4.82 27.80 -7.86
CA ASP A 128 4.00 28.27 -8.96
C ASP A 128 4.83 28.19 -10.25
N TRP A 129 4.31 27.44 -11.21
CA TRP A 129 4.67 27.51 -12.62
C TRP A 129 4.63 28.97 -13.12
N LYS A 130 5.80 29.54 -13.47
CA LYS A 130 6.02 30.67 -14.42
C LYS A 130 7.53 30.74 -14.70
N LYS A 131 8.00 30.31 -15.86
CA LYS A 131 8.28 31.10 -17.08
C LYS A 131 9.07 32.40 -16.82
N ASP A 132 10.19 32.47 -17.55
CA ASP A 132 10.98 33.65 -17.91
C ASP A 132 12.02 34.10 -16.85
N ASP A 133 13.31 33.83 -17.09
CA ASP A 133 14.26 34.87 -17.52
C ASP A 133 15.66 34.26 -17.77
N TRP A 134 16.03 34.12 -19.04
CA TRP A 134 17.40 33.87 -19.48
C TRP A 134 18.08 35.24 -19.54
N GLY A 135 18.84 35.61 -18.50
CA GLY A 135 19.49 36.92 -18.50
C GLY A 135 20.55 37.13 -17.42
N LYS A 136 21.79 37.35 -17.89
CA LYS A 136 22.90 38.04 -17.21
C LYS A 136 23.72 37.21 -16.21
N LYS A 137 24.78 36.60 -16.73
CA LYS A 137 26.03 36.38 -16.00
C LYS A 137 27.02 37.42 -16.51
N ASP A 138 27.32 38.41 -15.68
CA ASP A 138 28.53 39.20 -15.77
C ASP A 138 29.12 39.32 -14.36
N ASP A 139 30.45 39.34 -14.32
CA ASP A 139 31.33 39.87 -13.27
C ASP A 139 31.54 38.97 -12.02
N ASP A 140 32.73 38.76 -11.47
CA ASP A 140 34.12 39.13 -11.77
C ASP A 140 35.02 38.39 -10.74
N TRP A 141 36.33 38.36 -11.00
CA TRP A 141 37.47 37.97 -10.13
C TRP A 141 37.80 36.49 -9.89
N LYS A 142 39.07 36.05 -10.00
CA LYS A 142 40.33 36.72 -10.38
C LYS A 142 41.40 35.66 -10.66
N LYS A 143 42.33 36.06 -11.53
CA LYS A 143 43.59 35.39 -11.88
C LYS A 143 44.54 35.32 -10.69
N ASP A 144 45.23 34.20 -10.56
CA ASP A 144 46.61 34.17 -10.07
C ASP A 144 47.46 33.29 -11.00
N ASP A 145 48.45 33.95 -11.60
CA ASP A 145 49.46 33.42 -12.49
C ASP A 145 50.54 32.67 -11.70
N TRP A 146 50.95 31.47 -12.16
CA TRP A 146 52.38 31.15 -12.15
C TRP A 146 52.82 30.20 -13.30
N LYS A 147 53.58 30.83 -14.21
CA LYS A 147 54.61 30.40 -15.18
C LYS A 147 54.93 28.90 -15.28
N LYS A 148 54.79 28.30 -16.48
CA LYS A 148 55.81 28.16 -17.55
C LYS A 148 57.11 27.51 -17.08
N ASP A 149 57.33 26.27 -17.54
CA ASP A 149 58.60 25.84 -18.09
C ASP A 149 58.34 24.91 -19.29
N ASP A 150 59.02 25.25 -20.38
CA ASP A 150 59.03 24.61 -21.69
C ASP A 150 60.03 23.42 -21.73
N ASP A 151 59.94 22.64 -22.81
CA ASP A 151 60.97 21.72 -23.36
C ASP A 151 61.26 20.38 -22.63
N TRP A 152 61.54 19.23 -23.26
CA TRP A 152 61.65 18.79 -24.67
C TRP A 152 62.08 17.31 -24.63
N LYS A 153 61.49 16.42 -25.45
CA LYS A 153 62.14 15.47 -26.41
C LYS A 153 61.15 14.41 -26.90
#